data_AF-A0A5Y3M858-F1
#
_entry.id   AF-A0A5Y3M858-F1
#
_cell.length_a   1.000
_cell.length_b   1.000
_cell.length_c   1.000
_cell.angle_alpha   90.00
_cell.angle_beta   90.00
_cell.angle_gamma   90.00
#
_symmetry.space_group_name_H-M   'P 1'
#
loop_
_entity.id
_entity.type
_entity.pdbx_description
1 polymer ?
#
loop_
_entity_poly.entity_id
_entity_poly.type
_entity_poly.pdbx_seq_one_letter_code
_entity_poly.pdbx_strand_id
1 'polypeptide(L)'
;MKHLIISTILSFMLASVNYSYALDIQQGEWMVKSEAGITHICITPELVSIYKNTVKGTVTKVNHKNDAKRASMGDYTSIIMENTSDHKIEDITINKPDSSNHVVIDLAKMSDTQLQLTITSESKSAEKTTHENHQGIETFVSSTCSEKTRLK
;
A
#
# COMPACT_ATOMS: atom_id res chain seq x y z
N MET A 1 -5.12 -11.84 -17.67
CA MET A 1 -3.98 -11.85 -16.71
C MET A 1 -3.43 -10.45 -16.42
N LYS A 2 -3.10 -9.61 -17.42
CA LYS A 2 -2.56 -8.25 -17.20
C LYS A 2 -3.45 -7.30 -16.37
N HIS A 3 -4.78 -7.35 -16.52
CA HIS A 3 -5.70 -6.49 -15.76
C HIS A 3 -5.86 -6.88 -14.29
N LEU A 4 -5.62 -8.15 -13.95
CA LEU A 4 -5.73 -8.64 -12.58
C LEU A 4 -4.54 -8.12 -11.76
N ILE A 5 -3.33 -8.22 -12.32
CA ILE A 5 -2.06 -7.73 -11.74
C ILE A 5 -2.11 -6.23 -11.44
N ILE A 6 -2.64 -5.42 -12.37
CA ILE A 6 -2.77 -3.96 -12.18
C ILE A 6 -3.79 -3.62 -11.09
N SER A 7 -4.90 -4.37 -11.00
CA SER A 7 -5.94 -4.14 -9.99
C SER A 7 -5.49 -4.51 -8.59
N THR A 8 -4.74 -5.62 -8.44
CA THR A 8 -4.13 -5.97 -7.16
C THR A 8 -3.08 -4.93 -6.77
N ILE A 9 -2.16 -4.58 -7.65
CA ILE A 9 -1.13 -3.56 -7.37
C ILE A 9 -1.76 -2.20 -7.00
N LEU A 10 -2.79 -1.75 -7.70
CA LEU A 10 -3.47 -0.48 -7.38
C LEU A 10 -4.23 -0.53 -6.04
N SER A 11 -4.81 -1.69 -5.69
CA SER A 11 -5.44 -1.92 -4.39
C SER A 11 -4.41 -2.05 -3.27
N PHE A 12 -3.20 -2.58 -3.56
CA PHE A 12 -2.08 -2.67 -2.62
C PHE A 12 -1.38 -1.33 -2.42
N MET A 13 -1.36 -0.48 -3.44
CA MET A 13 -0.90 0.92 -3.34
C MET A 13 -1.90 1.79 -2.55
N LEU A 14 -3.17 1.39 -2.49
CA LEU A 14 -4.19 1.95 -1.59
C LEU A 14 -4.19 1.30 -0.19
N ALA A 15 -3.55 0.13 -0.04
CA ALA A 15 -3.36 -0.53 1.25
C ALA A 15 -2.03 -0.19 1.91
N SER A 16 -1.05 0.33 1.15
CA SER A 16 0.25 0.81 1.66
C SER A 16 0.14 2.19 2.33
N VAL A 17 -0.92 2.94 2.05
CA VAL A 17 -1.17 4.30 2.55
C VAL A 17 -1.73 4.33 3.97
N ASN A 18 -0.98 3.75 4.92
CA ASN A 18 -1.12 3.99 6.37
C ASN A 18 0.28 4.29 6.94
N TYR A 19 0.81 5.52 6.85
CA TYR A 19 2.22 5.83 7.19
C TYR A 19 2.44 6.68 8.44
N SER A 20 2.49 6.12 9.63
CA SER A 20 2.94 6.88 10.79
C SER A 20 4.37 7.28 10.83
N TYR A 21 4.63 8.51 11.29
CA TYR A 21 5.86 9.10 11.84
C TYR A 21 7.23 8.73 11.23
N ALA A 22 7.29 7.94 10.16
CA ALA A 22 8.45 7.11 9.87
C ALA A 22 9.35 7.72 8.81
N LEU A 23 8.88 8.63 7.96
CA LEU A 23 9.66 9.05 6.79
C LEU A 23 9.61 10.56 6.53
N ASP A 24 8.92 11.32 7.38
CA ASP A 24 8.57 12.74 7.16
C ASP A 24 8.06 13.02 5.73
N ILE A 25 7.18 12.13 5.27
CA ILE A 25 6.58 12.23 3.94
C ILE A 25 5.80 13.54 3.81
N GLN A 26 6.20 14.31 2.81
CA GLN A 26 5.58 15.57 2.47
C GLN A 26 4.25 15.32 1.76
N GLN A 27 3.24 16.14 2.09
CA GLN A 27 2.03 16.22 1.28
C GLN A 27 2.37 16.61 -0.17
N GLY A 28 1.61 16.09 -1.13
CA GLY A 28 1.80 16.40 -2.53
C GLY A 28 1.87 15.17 -3.42
N GLU A 29 2.43 15.34 -4.61
CA GLU A 29 2.56 14.29 -5.60
C GLU A 29 3.81 13.45 -5.36
N TRP A 30 3.61 12.14 -5.31
CA TRP A 30 4.64 11.13 -5.27
C TRP A 30 4.56 10.26 -6.52
N MET A 31 5.71 9.80 -6.98
CA MET A 31 5.84 8.89 -8.11
C MET A 31 6.43 7.58 -7.61
N VAL A 32 5.78 6.47 -7.91
CA VAL A 32 6.30 5.12 -7.69
C VAL A 32 6.75 4.55 -9.02
N LYS A 33 8.04 4.23 -9.12
CA LYS A 33 8.63 3.55 -10.26
C LYS A 33 8.91 2.10 -9.88
N SER A 34 8.30 1.16 -10.59
CA SER A 34 8.49 -0.29 -10.40
C SER A 34 8.61 -1.00 -11.75
N GLU A 35 8.78 -2.32 -11.73
CA GLU A 35 8.74 -3.15 -12.95
C GLU A 35 7.40 -3.06 -13.70
N ALA A 36 6.31 -2.78 -13.00
CA ALA A 36 4.98 -2.59 -13.59
C ALA A 36 4.81 -1.24 -14.29
N GLY A 37 5.77 -0.32 -14.13
CA GLY A 37 5.76 1.01 -14.71
C GLY A 37 5.77 2.12 -13.66
N ILE A 38 5.33 3.30 -14.09
CA ILE A 38 5.30 4.52 -13.27
C ILE A 38 3.85 4.82 -12.88
N THR A 39 3.61 4.98 -11.58
CA THR A 39 2.32 5.43 -11.03
C THR A 39 2.54 6.69 -10.23
N HIS A 40 1.62 7.65 -10.33
CA HIS A 40 1.63 8.84 -9.46
C HIS A 40 0.53 8.74 -8.42
N ILE A 41 0.83 9.15 -7.19
CA ILE A 41 -0.06 9.10 -6.03
C ILE A 41 -0.13 10.51 -5.43
N CYS A 42 -1.34 10.95 -5.10
CA CYS A 42 -1.54 12.17 -4.35
C CYS A 42 -1.61 11.86 -2.86
N ILE A 43 -0.69 12.43 -2.07
CA ILE A 43 -0.72 12.36 -0.62
C ILE A 43 -1.36 13.64 -0.09
N THR A 44 -2.57 13.49 0.46
CA THR A 44 -3.36 14.61 1.01
C THR A 44 -2.93 14.96 2.44
N PRO A 45 -3.25 16.17 2.95
CA PRO A 45 -2.96 16.53 4.34
C PRO A 45 -3.64 15.60 5.35
N GLU A 46 -4.86 15.15 5.06
CA GLU A 46 -5.59 14.19 5.89
C GLU A 46 -4.87 12.85 5.97
N LEU A 47 -4.41 12.35 4.81
CA LEU A 47 -3.58 11.15 4.76
C LEU A 47 -2.32 11.35 5.60
N VAL A 48 -1.57 12.45 5.45
CA VAL A 48 -0.40 12.77 6.31
C VAL A 48 -0.72 12.77 7.81
N SER A 49 -1.93 13.12 8.21
CA SER A 49 -2.36 13.08 9.62
C SER A 49 -2.66 11.66 10.11
N ILE A 50 -3.46 10.89 9.36
CA ILE A 50 -3.76 9.47 9.64
C ILE A 50 -2.49 8.67 9.73
N TYR A 51 -1.61 8.95 8.78
CA TYR A 51 -0.23 8.55 8.70
C TYR A 51 0.39 8.82 10.05
N LYS A 52 0.80 10.05 10.36
CA LYS A 52 1.45 10.42 11.62
C LYS A 52 0.91 9.63 12.81
N ASN A 53 -0.39 9.60 13.07
CA ASN A 53 -0.93 8.97 14.28
C ASN A 53 -0.89 7.42 14.38
N THR A 54 -0.54 6.71 13.33
CA THR A 54 -0.35 5.26 13.36
C THR A 54 0.88 4.88 14.24
N VAL A 55 0.99 3.66 14.76
CA VAL A 55 2.18 3.19 15.51
C VAL A 55 2.39 1.69 15.28
N LYS A 56 3.57 1.16 15.61
CA LYS A 56 3.79 -0.29 15.65
C LYS A 56 2.71 -0.98 16.49
N GLY A 57 2.16 -2.06 15.94
CA GLY A 57 1.05 -2.82 16.53
C GLY A 57 -0.33 -2.26 16.21
N THR A 58 -0.45 -1.15 15.46
CA THR A 58 -1.74 -0.68 14.95
C THR A 58 -2.33 -1.73 14.03
N VAL A 59 -3.60 -2.08 14.27
CA VAL A 59 -4.33 -3.07 13.48
C VAL A 59 -5.55 -2.42 12.83
N THR A 60 -5.61 -2.47 11.50
CA THR A 60 -6.76 -2.02 10.72
C THR A 60 -7.51 -3.25 10.23
N LYS A 61 -8.81 -3.33 10.54
CA LYS A 61 -9.69 -4.41 10.04
C LYS A 61 -10.85 -3.80 9.29
N VAL A 62 -11.05 -4.26 8.06
CA VAL A 62 -12.19 -3.89 7.23
C VAL A 62 -12.93 -5.15 6.85
N ASN A 63 -14.18 -5.25 7.29
CA ASN A 63 -15.06 -6.35 6.93
C ASN A 63 -16.03 -5.91 5.83
N HIS A 64 -16.07 -6.65 4.74
CA HIS A 64 -16.92 -6.33 3.58
C HIS A 64 -18.10 -7.29 3.41
N LYS A 65 -18.34 -8.21 4.36
CA LYS A 65 -19.42 -9.21 4.26
C LYS A 65 -20.81 -8.62 4.03
N ASN A 66 -21.06 -7.40 4.52
CA ASN A 66 -22.36 -6.73 4.41
C ASN A 66 -22.42 -5.65 3.32
N ASP A 67 -21.31 -5.41 2.60
CA ASP A 67 -21.26 -4.46 1.49
C ASP A 67 -21.18 -5.23 0.18
N ALA A 68 -22.34 -5.48 -0.44
CA ALA A 68 -22.43 -6.23 -1.70
C ALA A 68 -21.61 -5.61 -2.84
N LYS A 69 -21.30 -4.31 -2.79
CA LYS A 69 -20.45 -3.64 -3.79
C LYS A 69 -18.96 -3.89 -3.55
N ARG A 70 -18.57 -4.19 -2.31
CA ARG A 70 -17.17 -4.36 -1.89
C ARG A 70 -16.84 -5.78 -1.44
N ALA A 71 -17.80 -6.70 -1.42
CA ALA A 71 -17.60 -8.11 -1.08
C ALA A 71 -16.50 -8.79 -1.93
N SER A 72 -16.32 -8.34 -3.18
CA SER A 72 -15.27 -8.82 -4.09
C SER A 72 -13.85 -8.39 -3.69
N MET A 73 -13.71 -7.38 -2.82
CA MET A 73 -12.43 -6.91 -2.30
C MET A 73 -11.86 -7.87 -1.23
N GLY A 74 -12.73 -8.59 -0.50
CA GLY A 74 -12.35 -9.52 0.57
C GLY A 74 -12.12 -8.82 1.91
N ASP A 75 -12.31 -9.55 3.01
CA ASP A 75 -12.05 -9.02 4.36
C ASP A 75 -10.55 -8.72 4.51
N TYR A 76 -10.24 -7.48 4.88
CA TYR A 76 -8.89 -6.95 4.95
C TYR A 76 -8.45 -6.81 6.40
N THR A 77 -7.23 -7.24 6.70
CA THR A 77 -6.53 -6.96 7.95
C THR A 77 -5.14 -6.43 7.62
N SER A 78 -4.76 -5.31 8.20
CA SER A 78 -3.39 -4.78 8.18
C SER A 78 -2.86 -4.65 9.60
N ILE A 79 -1.58 -4.93 9.77
CA ILE A 79 -0.83 -4.78 11.01
C ILE A 79 0.47 -4.03 10.70
N ILE A 80 0.71 -2.96 11.44
CA ILE A 80 1.99 -2.23 11.36
C ILE A 80 3.02 -2.96 12.20
N MET A 81 3.93 -3.66 11.54
CA MET A 81 4.96 -4.49 12.18
C MET A 81 6.16 -3.67 12.64
N GLU A 82 6.48 -2.63 11.88
CA GLU A 82 7.57 -1.69 12.15
C GLU A 82 7.22 -0.31 11.60
N ASN A 83 7.67 0.73 12.30
CA ASN A 83 7.38 2.11 11.96
C ASN A 83 8.33 3.08 12.69
N THR A 84 9.52 3.29 12.13
CA THR A 84 10.64 4.11 12.63
C THR A 84 10.98 5.23 11.64
N SER A 85 11.82 6.20 12.02
CA SER A 85 12.20 7.36 11.16
C SER A 85 12.91 7.05 9.83
N ASP A 86 13.20 5.79 9.56
CA ASP A 86 13.89 5.30 8.39
C ASP A 86 13.25 4.05 7.77
N HIS A 87 12.28 3.42 8.43
CA HIS A 87 11.77 2.13 8.00
C HIS A 87 10.32 1.91 8.43
N LYS A 88 9.54 1.27 7.56
CA LYS A 88 8.18 0.81 7.87
C LYS A 88 7.97 -0.57 7.28
N ILE A 89 7.33 -1.45 8.07
CA ILE A 89 6.84 -2.73 7.60
C ILE A 89 5.35 -2.83 7.94
N GLU A 90 4.53 -3.13 6.93
CA GLU A 90 3.10 -3.38 7.05
C GLU A 90 2.78 -4.79 6.55
N ASP A 91 2.14 -5.60 7.39
CA ASP A 91 1.68 -6.94 7.08
C ASP A 91 0.18 -6.90 6.80
N ILE A 92 -0.22 -7.38 5.63
CA ILE A 92 -1.57 -7.30 5.11
C ILE A 92 -2.06 -8.70 4.78
N THR A 93 -3.25 -9.03 5.28
CA THR A 93 -4.00 -10.21 4.88
C THR A 93 -5.34 -9.82 4.27
N ILE A 94 -5.63 -10.35 3.09
CA ILE A 94 -6.90 -10.19 2.38
C ILE A 94 -7.53 -11.56 2.20
N ASN A 95 -8.69 -11.79 2.82
CA ASN A 95 -9.42 -13.05 2.76
C ASN A 95 -10.69 -12.90 1.92
N LYS A 96 -10.79 -13.70 0.86
CA LYS A 96 -11.99 -13.86 0.02
C LYS A 96 -12.55 -15.27 0.23
N PRO A 97 -13.80 -15.54 -0.18
CA PRO A 97 -14.40 -16.87 -0.01
C PRO A 97 -13.55 -18.02 -0.55
N ASP A 98 -12.95 -17.83 -1.73
CA ASP A 98 -12.23 -18.90 -2.45
C ASP A 98 -10.72 -18.65 -2.58
N SER A 99 -10.21 -17.58 -1.96
CA SER A 99 -8.77 -17.24 -2.06
C SER A 99 -8.33 -16.34 -0.90
N SER A 100 -7.04 -16.37 -0.60
CA SER A 100 -6.41 -15.43 0.32
C SER A 100 -5.18 -14.81 -0.31
N ASN A 101 -4.87 -13.57 0.07
CA ASN A 101 -3.61 -12.92 -0.27
C ASN A 101 -2.95 -12.46 1.01
N HIS A 102 -1.70 -12.81 1.21
CA HIS A 102 -0.83 -12.26 2.23
C HIS A 102 0.19 -11.37 1.55
N VAL A 103 0.34 -10.14 2.03
CA VAL A 103 1.23 -9.14 1.45
C VAL A 103 2.00 -8.46 2.55
N VAL A 104 3.32 -8.37 2.39
CA VAL A 104 4.20 -7.58 3.25
C VAL A 104 4.73 -6.42 2.43
N ILE A 105 4.51 -5.22 2.92
CA ILE A 105 5.01 -3.98 2.35
C ILE A 105 6.12 -3.48 3.25
N ASP A 106 7.33 -3.38 2.69
CA ASP A 106 8.53 -2.89 3.35
C ASP A 106 8.99 -1.62 2.64
N LEU A 107 9.13 -0.54 3.41
CA LEU A 107 9.52 0.77 2.93
C LEU A 107 10.67 1.34 3.73
N ALA A 108 11.81 1.53 3.07
CA ALA A 108 13.03 2.07 3.67
C ALA A 108 13.37 3.46 3.12
N LYS A 109 13.78 4.37 4.00
CA LYS A 109 14.23 5.72 3.63
C LYS A 109 15.54 5.63 2.85
N MET A 110 15.58 6.26 1.68
CA MET A 110 16.82 6.50 0.95
C MET A 110 17.29 7.94 1.13
N SER A 111 16.35 8.88 1.11
CA SER A 111 16.57 10.31 1.36
C SER A 111 15.26 10.96 1.82
N ASP A 112 15.25 12.26 2.06
CA ASP A 112 14.03 13.00 2.43
C ASP A 112 12.98 13.02 1.31
N THR A 113 13.36 12.68 0.08
CA THR A 113 12.47 12.69 -1.09
C THR A 113 12.39 11.34 -1.79
N GLN A 114 13.02 10.29 -1.25
CA GLN A 114 13.04 8.96 -1.89
C GLN A 114 12.95 7.82 -0.88
N LEU A 115 12.14 6.82 -1.24
CA LEU A 115 11.91 5.61 -0.47
C LEU A 115 12.11 4.38 -1.37
N GLN A 116 12.76 3.36 -0.82
CA GLN A 116 12.83 2.04 -1.43
C GLN A 116 11.59 1.25 -1.00
N LEU A 117 10.80 0.80 -1.97
CA LEU A 117 9.62 -0.05 -1.78
C LEU A 117 9.96 -1.50 -2.12
N THR A 118 9.59 -2.41 -1.23
CA THR A 118 9.59 -3.85 -1.48
C THR A 118 8.22 -4.42 -1.10
N ILE A 119 7.61 -5.15 -2.02
CA ILE A 119 6.32 -5.81 -1.81
C ILE A 119 6.53 -7.31 -2.02
N THR A 120 6.34 -8.08 -0.96
CA THR A 120 6.28 -9.55 -1.07
C THR A 120 4.84 -9.98 -0.94
N SER A 121 4.36 -10.83 -1.86
CA SER A 121 2.99 -11.33 -1.81
C SER A 121 2.92 -12.83 -2.02
N GLU A 122 2.06 -13.48 -1.25
CA GLU A 122 1.62 -14.85 -1.44
C GLU A 122 0.11 -14.86 -1.71
N SER A 123 -0.29 -15.38 -2.86
CA SER A 123 -1.68 -15.61 -3.21
C SER A 123 -1.99 -17.10 -3.19
N LYS A 124 -3.03 -17.47 -2.44
CA LYS A 124 -3.52 -18.85 -2.33
C LYS A 124 -4.93 -18.94 -2.91
N SER A 125 -5.13 -19.92 -3.78
CA SER A 125 -6.45 -20.39 -4.21
C SER A 125 -6.52 -21.92 -4.09
N ALA A 126 -7.70 -22.50 -4.34
CA ALA A 126 -7.87 -23.96 -4.30
C ALA A 126 -6.92 -24.72 -5.25
N GLU A 127 -6.49 -24.10 -6.34
CA GLU A 127 -5.72 -24.76 -7.40
C GLU A 127 -4.21 -24.53 -7.29
N LYS A 128 -3.78 -23.42 -6.69
CA LYS A 128 -2.37 -23.05 -6.65
C LYS A 128 -2.03 -22.03 -5.56
N THR A 129 -0.75 -22.03 -5.20
CA THR A 129 -0.12 -20.94 -4.45
C THR A 129 0.87 -20.24 -5.37
N THR A 130 0.90 -18.91 -5.36
CA THR A 130 1.86 -18.10 -6.11
C THR A 130 2.55 -17.13 -5.19
N HIS A 131 3.87 -16.98 -5.37
CA HIS A 131 4.70 -16.02 -4.66
C HIS A 131 5.23 -15.00 -5.64
N GLU A 132 5.16 -13.73 -5.28
CA GLU A 132 5.70 -12.63 -6.07
C GLU A 132 6.50 -11.70 -5.15
N ASN A 133 7.55 -11.11 -5.71
CA ASN A 133 8.34 -10.08 -5.06
C ASN A 133 8.50 -8.94 -6.07
N HIS A 134 8.11 -7.74 -5.66
CA HIS A 134 8.17 -6.54 -6.47
C HIS A 134 8.98 -5.48 -5.74
N GLN A 135 9.83 -4.78 -6.49
CA GLN A 135 10.60 -3.65 -5.96
C GLN A 135 10.25 -2.37 -6.72
N GLY A 136 10.36 -1.25 -6.01
CA GLY A 136 10.17 0.06 -6.61
C GLY A 136 10.84 1.17 -5.81
N ILE A 137 10.83 2.36 -6.38
CA ILE A 137 11.27 3.59 -5.71
C ILE A 137 10.10 4.56 -5.70
N GLU A 138 9.73 5.03 -4.52
CA GLU A 138 8.83 6.16 -4.35
C GLU A 138 9.65 7.45 -4.30
N THR A 139 9.26 8.46 -5.06
CA THR A 139 9.96 9.75 -5.14
C THR A 139 8.98 10.89 -5.02
N PHE A 140 9.28 11.86 -4.15
CA PHE A 140 8.53 13.10 -4.07
C PHE A 140 8.73 13.92 -5.36
N VAL A 141 7.63 14.33 -5.98
CA VAL A 141 7.62 15.06 -7.24
C VAL A 141 7.34 16.54 -7.01
N SER A 142 6.27 16.85 -6.28
CA SER A 142 5.90 18.23 -6.01
C SER A 142 4.96 18.33 -4.81
N SER A 143 4.87 19.52 -4.20
CA SER A 143 3.95 19.80 -3.08
C SER A 143 2.48 19.88 -3.50
N THR A 144 2.17 19.79 -4.80
CA THR A 144 0.82 19.92 -5.34
C THR A 144 0.45 18.71 -6.20
N CYS A 145 -0.67 18.06 -5.90
CA CYS A 145 -1.14 16.95 -6.72
C CYS A 145 -1.64 17.42 -8.10
N SER A 146 -1.21 16.71 -9.15
CA SER A 146 -1.76 16.88 -10.50
C SER A 146 -3.25 16.52 -10.54
N GLU A 147 -4.00 17.08 -11.49
CA GLU A 147 -5.45 16.81 -11.59
C GLU A 147 -5.79 15.33 -11.77
N LYS A 148 -4.87 14.55 -12.37
CA LYS A 148 -5.05 13.13 -12.64
C LYS A 148 -4.89 12.24 -11.40
N THR A 149 -4.20 12.74 -10.36
CA THR A 149 -3.91 11.96 -9.14
C THR A 149 -4.79 12.34 -7.96
N ARG A 150 -5.59 13.41 -8.09
CA ARG A 150 -6.64 13.74 -7.12
C ARG A 150 -7.75 12.69 -7.23
N LEU A 151 -7.89 11.85 -6.22
CA LEU A 151 -9.07 11.02 -6.04
C LEU A 151 -10.29 11.96 -6.02
N LYS A 152 -11.20 11.82 -6.99
CA LYS A 152 -12.47 12.55 -7.05
C LYS A 152 -13.50 11.94 -6.13
#